data_AF-A0A8B4QBP4-F1
#
_entry.id   AF-A0A8B4QBP4-F1
#
_cell.length_a   1.000
_cell.length_b   1.000
_cell.length_c   1.000
_cell.angle_alpha   90.00
_cell.angle_beta   90.00
_cell.angle_gamma   90.00
#
_symmetry.space_group_name_H-M   'P 1'
#
loop_
_entity.id
_entity.type
_entity.pdbx_description
1 polymer ?
#
loop_
_entity_poly.entity_id
_entity_poly.type
_entity_poly.pdbx_seq_one_letter_code
_entity_poly.pdbx_strand_id
1 'polypeptide(L)'
;MTEENRRYRSDKKPSNKAKSDRILNYLIGIVVVLIVVVAAFIFTGSSNPKKVANEAPKETVKEQVNDSKTKDEEKKTEDAKEDKVDLEKPLEITSIDSLKESKTVEITKGTEQIVDEVLTDPNWQAFPTKQQDDGTGHTSSYDEKSADWKEKLSAMAQITALDDNDLIIWFIKNNGGPDTAIGTISSKDKTKKYRVSLKWENKKGWKPVKVEVLNQINGAY
;
A
#
# COMPACT_ATOMS: atom_id res chain seq x y z
N MET A 1 -49.42 48.40 33.81
CA MET A 1 -49.84 47.18 34.53
C MET A 1 -50.40 46.26 33.47
N THR A 2 -49.83 45.12 33.08
CA THR A 2 -49.01 44.11 33.78
C THR A 2 -48.18 43.32 32.74
N GLU A 3 -47.03 42.82 33.18
CA GLU A 3 -46.19 41.83 32.50
C GLU A 3 -46.91 40.48 32.33
N GLU A 4 -46.57 39.70 31.30
CA GLU A 4 -46.46 38.23 31.42
C GLU A 4 -45.45 37.64 30.40
N ASN A 5 -44.23 37.54 30.93
CA ASN A 5 -43.19 36.52 30.78
C ASN A 5 -43.53 35.23 29.99
N ARG A 6 -42.93 35.04 28.80
CA ARG A 6 -42.87 33.74 28.11
C ARG A 6 -41.62 32.97 28.52
N ARG A 7 -41.78 31.93 29.36
CA ARG A 7 -40.71 31.00 29.72
C ARG A 7 -40.54 29.90 28.67
N TYR A 8 -39.32 29.76 28.17
CA TYR A 8 -38.81 28.57 27.50
C TYR A 8 -38.79 27.38 28.46
N ARG A 9 -39.36 26.24 28.06
CA ARG A 9 -39.21 24.96 28.76
C ARG A 9 -38.46 24.00 27.83
N SER A 10 -37.24 23.64 28.24
CA SER A 10 -36.39 22.64 27.60
C SER A 10 -36.69 21.29 28.25
N ASP A 11 -37.25 20.35 27.48
CA ASP A 11 -37.43 18.97 27.90
C ASP A 11 -36.14 18.17 27.66
N LYS A 12 -35.35 17.95 28.73
CA LYS A 12 -34.25 16.98 28.74
C LYS A 12 -34.77 15.60 29.11
N LYS A 13 -34.71 14.66 28.18
CA LYS A 13 -34.98 13.23 28.40
C LYS A 13 -33.76 12.58 29.09
N PRO A 14 -33.91 11.89 30.24
CA PRO A 14 -32.80 11.19 30.87
C PRO A 14 -32.45 9.89 30.11
N SER A 15 -31.15 9.64 29.93
CA SER A 15 -30.63 8.43 29.30
C SER A 15 -30.48 7.30 30.32
N ASN A 16 -31.11 6.16 30.03
CA ASN A 16 -30.98 4.95 30.83
C ASN A 16 -29.63 4.27 30.52
N LYS A 17 -28.58 4.59 31.28
CA LYS A 17 -27.34 3.80 31.31
C LYS A 17 -27.24 3.09 32.66
N ALA A 18 -27.73 1.86 32.73
CA ALA A 18 -27.60 1.01 33.92
C ALA A 18 -27.24 -0.45 33.55
N LYS A 19 -26.42 -0.67 32.50
CA LYS A 19 -25.98 -2.02 32.09
C LYS A 19 -24.52 -2.13 31.63
N SER A 20 -23.68 -1.11 31.85
CA SER A 20 -22.26 -1.13 31.44
C SER A 20 -21.35 -1.91 32.39
N ASP A 21 -21.71 -2.02 33.67
CA ASP A 21 -20.78 -2.56 34.68
C ASP A 21 -20.70 -4.10 34.64
N ARG A 22 -21.75 -4.76 34.11
CA ARG A 22 -21.75 -6.22 33.91
C ARG A 22 -20.88 -6.65 32.73
N ILE A 23 -20.76 -5.80 31.71
CA ILE A 23 -19.92 -6.05 30.54
C ILE A 23 -18.44 -5.98 30.95
N LEU A 24 -18.08 -5.04 31.84
CA LEU A 24 -16.73 -4.92 32.37
C LEU A 24 -16.28 -6.18 33.13
N ASN A 25 -17.14 -6.72 34.00
CA ASN A 25 -16.86 -7.94 34.75
C ASN A 25 -16.85 -9.20 33.86
N TYR A 26 -17.55 -9.18 32.73
CA TYR A 26 -17.50 -10.27 31.75
C TYR A 26 -16.20 -10.23 30.92
N LEU A 27 -15.72 -9.04 30.55
CA LEU A 27 -14.48 -8.83 29.83
C LEU A 27 -13.25 -9.32 30.62
N ILE A 28 -13.17 -9.02 31.92
CA ILE A 28 -12.07 -9.50 32.76
C ILE A 28 -12.08 -11.04 32.87
N GLY A 29 -13.26 -11.66 32.95
CA GLY A 29 -13.41 -13.12 32.96
C GLY A 29 -12.90 -13.78 31.68
N ILE A 30 -13.24 -13.22 30.51
CA ILE A 30 -12.75 -13.69 29.21
C ILE A 30 -11.23 -13.63 29.11
N VAL A 31 -10.62 -12.55 29.59
CA VAL A 31 -9.15 -12.38 29.54
C VAL A 31 -8.45 -13.45 30.37
N VAL A 32 -8.96 -13.75 31.58
CA VAL A 32 -8.39 -14.80 32.44
C VAL A 32 -8.49 -16.18 31.78
N VAL A 33 -9.62 -16.50 31.14
CA VAL A 33 -9.80 -17.77 30.41
C VAL A 33 -8.82 -17.88 29.24
N LEU A 34 -8.64 -16.81 28.46
CA LEU A 34 -7.67 -16.79 27.35
C LEU A 34 -6.24 -17.01 27.83
N ILE A 35 -5.84 -16.43 28.97
CA ILE A 35 -4.51 -16.63 29.56
C ILE A 35 -4.32 -18.10 29.94
N VAL A 36 -5.32 -18.74 30.55
CA VAL A 36 -5.24 -20.17 30.92
C VAL A 36 -5.13 -21.05 29.68
N VAL A 37 -5.86 -20.74 28.60
CA VAL A 37 -5.75 -21.47 27.32
C VAL A 37 -4.35 -21.32 26.72
N VAL A 38 -3.79 -20.12 26.67
CA VAL A 38 -2.43 -19.89 26.16
C VAL A 38 -1.39 -20.61 27.03
N ALA A 39 -1.53 -20.56 28.35
CA ALA A 39 -0.65 -21.29 29.27
C ALA A 39 -0.75 -22.81 29.07
N ALA A 40 -1.96 -23.34 28.85
CA ALA A 40 -2.15 -24.74 28.50
C ALA A 40 -1.53 -25.06 27.13
N PHE A 41 -1.65 -24.22 26.11
CA PHE A 41 -0.97 -24.42 24.82
C PHE A 41 0.55 -24.47 24.95
N ILE A 42 1.13 -23.61 25.79
CA ILE A 42 2.58 -23.61 26.07
C ILE A 42 2.97 -24.89 26.83
N PHE A 43 2.17 -25.32 27.79
CA PHE A 43 2.50 -26.48 28.64
C PHE A 43 2.18 -27.83 27.99
N THR A 44 1.22 -27.88 27.04
CA THR A 44 0.76 -29.10 26.36
C THR A 44 1.35 -29.25 24.95
N GLY A 45 2.14 -28.28 24.48
CA GLY A 45 2.57 -28.16 23.08
C GLY A 45 4.08 -28.14 22.85
N SER A 46 4.82 -29.09 23.43
CA SER A 46 6.19 -29.42 22.98
C SER A 46 6.27 -30.88 22.54
N SER A 47 5.64 -31.18 21.41
CA SER A 47 5.87 -32.41 20.66
C SER A 47 5.41 -32.24 19.21
N ASN A 48 6.26 -31.62 18.40
CA ASN A 48 6.35 -31.95 16.98
C ASN A 48 7.45 -33.02 16.84
N PRO A 49 7.11 -34.19 16.28
CA PRO A 49 7.79 -34.53 15.03
C PRO A 49 6.90 -35.24 13.99
N LYS A 50 7.13 -34.81 12.74
CA LYS A 50 7.23 -35.61 11.51
C LYS A 50 5.96 -36.21 10.87
N LYS A 51 5.82 -35.79 9.60
CA LYS A 51 5.63 -36.61 8.39
C LYS A 51 4.44 -37.57 8.37
N VAL A 52 3.42 -37.21 7.60
CA VAL A 52 2.61 -38.17 6.86
C VAL A 52 3.00 -38.04 5.39
N ALA A 53 3.79 -39.00 4.93
CA ALA A 53 3.87 -39.37 3.53
C ALA A 53 2.77 -40.39 3.27
N ASN A 54 1.94 -40.13 2.27
CA ASN A 54 1.09 -41.07 1.52
C ASN A 54 0.46 -40.23 0.39
N GLU A 55 0.31 -40.64 -0.85
CA GLU A 55 0.70 -41.83 -1.59
C GLU A 55 0.40 -41.44 -3.05
N ALA A 56 1.31 -41.70 -3.98
CA ALA A 56 1.00 -41.60 -5.40
C ALA A 56 0.22 -42.84 -5.84
N PRO A 57 -0.72 -42.71 -6.77
CA PRO A 57 -0.93 -43.77 -7.76
C PRO A 57 -0.15 -43.45 -9.04
N LYS A 58 0.79 -44.34 -9.34
CA LYS A 58 1.35 -44.54 -10.68
C LYS A 58 0.23 -45.01 -11.61
N GLU A 59 0.12 -44.40 -12.78
CA GLU A 59 -0.14 -45.14 -14.01
C GLU A 59 0.99 -44.86 -15.00
N THR A 60 1.56 -45.93 -15.52
CA THR A 60 2.58 -45.95 -16.56
C THR A 60 2.30 -47.15 -17.42
N VAL A 61 1.91 -46.96 -18.69
CA VAL A 61 2.20 -47.83 -19.85
C VAL A 61 2.11 -46.94 -21.11
N LYS A 62 3.26 -46.49 -21.64
CA LYS A 62 3.93 -46.87 -22.92
C LYS A 62 3.16 -46.50 -24.21
N GLU A 63 3.60 -45.59 -25.07
CA GLU A 63 4.84 -45.50 -25.90
C GLU A 63 4.69 -46.17 -27.28
N GLN A 64 4.74 -45.36 -28.36
CA GLN A 64 5.53 -45.52 -29.61
C GLN A 64 5.13 -44.40 -30.61
N VAL A 65 5.98 -43.42 -30.94
CA VAL A 65 7.15 -43.40 -31.88
C VAL A 65 6.74 -43.24 -33.35
N ASN A 66 7.13 -42.10 -33.97
CA ASN A 66 7.97 -41.97 -35.19
C ASN A 66 8.07 -40.46 -35.56
N ASP A 67 9.13 -39.72 -35.24
CA ASP A 67 10.40 -39.51 -36.01
C ASP A 67 10.23 -39.03 -37.47
N SER A 68 10.64 -37.78 -37.72
CA SER A 68 11.44 -37.38 -38.89
C SER A 68 12.02 -35.96 -38.72
N LYS A 69 13.27 -35.94 -38.22
CA LYS A 69 14.48 -35.28 -38.79
C LYS A 69 14.31 -34.68 -40.23
N THR A 70 14.94 -33.61 -40.72
CA THR A 70 16.20 -32.87 -40.45
C THR A 70 16.24 -31.60 -41.35
N LYS A 71 17.06 -30.61 -40.95
CA LYS A 71 18.00 -29.81 -41.79
C LYS A 71 17.46 -28.61 -42.60
N ASP A 72 18.15 -27.48 -42.79
CA ASP A 72 19.22 -26.66 -42.15
C ASP A 72 19.49 -25.53 -43.16
N GLU A 73 20.25 -24.52 -42.74
CA GLU A 73 20.91 -23.46 -43.53
C GLU A 73 20.04 -22.33 -44.13
N GLU A 74 20.51 -21.11 -44.36
CA GLU A 74 21.47 -20.16 -43.77
C GLU A 74 21.48 -18.97 -44.78
N LYS A 75 22.05 -17.81 -44.39
CA LYS A 75 22.44 -16.64 -45.23
C LYS A 75 21.32 -15.69 -45.71
N LYS A 76 21.47 -14.36 -45.68
CA LYS A 76 22.60 -13.45 -45.41
C LYS A 76 22.10 -12.00 -45.25
N THR A 77 22.90 -11.19 -44.54
CA THR A 77 23.02 -9.71 -44.41
C THR A 77 22.64 -8.89 -45.66
N GLU A 78 22.30 -7.60 -45.67
CA GLU A 78 22.61 -6.30 -45.00
C GLU A 78 21.41 -5.35 -45.40
N ASP A 79 21.03 -4.25 -44.76
CA ASP A 79 21.76 -3.00 -44.53
C ASP A 79 20.85 -2.03 -43.72
N ALA A 80 21.48 -1.04 -43.11
CA ALA A 80 20.97 -0.12 -42.11
C ALA A 80 19.94 0.90 -42.62
N LYS A 81 18.98 1.25 -41.76
CA LYS A 81 18.57 2.63 -41.57
C LYS A 81 18.18 2.88 -40.11
N GLU A 82 18.82 3.91 -39.57
CA GLU A 82 18.60 4.49 -38.25
C GLU A 82 17.12 4.63 -37.93
N ASP A 83 16.69 3.96 -36.87
CA ASP A 83 15.78 4.59 -35.93
C ASP A 83 16.33 4.26 -34.54
N LYS A 84 16.96 5.27 -33.92
CA LYS A 84 17.23 5.25 -32.48
C LYS A 84 15.86 5.33 -31.81
N VAL A 85 15.18 4.20 -31.70
CA VAL A 85 14.25 3.97 -30.61
C VAL A 85 15.14 3.93 -29.38
N ASP A 86 15.21 5.07 -28.69
CA ASP A 86 15.69 5.17 -27.33
C ASP A 86 14.78 4.24 -26.52
N LEU A 87 15.15 2.96 -26.47
CA LEU A 87 14.62 2.01 -25.51
C LEU A 87 15.11 2.52 -24.17
N GLU A 88 14.33 3.46 -23.62
CA GLU A 88 14.50 4.01 -22.29
C GLU A 88 14.73 2.83 -21.35
N LYS A 89 15.99 2.68 -20.92
CA LYS A 89 16.31 1.75 -19.86
C LYS A 89 15.42 2.15 -18.68
N PRO A 90 14.69 1.22 -18.04
CA PRO A 90 13.87 1.55 -16.88
C PRO A 90 14.72 2.33 -15.89
N LEU A 91 14.29 3.56 -15.57
CA LEU A 91 14.94 4.38 -14.56
C LEU A 91 14.84 3.63 -13.24
N GLU A 92 15.99 3.22 -12.71
CA GLU A 92 16.08 2.65 -11.39
C GLU A 92 15.97 3.80 -10.38
N ILE A 93 14.82 3.88 -9.70
CA ILE A 93 14.52 4.96 -8.76
C ILE A 93 15.38 4.76 -7.51
N THR A 94 16.46 5.54 -7.41
CA THR A 94 17.40 5.48 -6.27
C THR A 94 17.25 6.69 -5.35
N SER A 95 16.62 7.77 -5.83
CA SER A 95 16.32 8.98 -5.06
C SER A 95 15.36 9.90 -5.82
N ILE A 96 14.79 10.88 -5.12
CA ILE A 96 14.06 11.98 -5.78
C ILE A 96 14.98 12.77 -6.73
N ASP A 97 16.26 12.95 -6.42
CA ASP A 97 17.19 13.65 -7.33
C ASP A 97 17.37 12.87 -8.65
N SER A 98 17.42 11.54 -8.60
CA SER A 98 17.44 10.71 -9.82
C SER A 98 16.17 10.84 -10.66
N LEU A 99 15.01 11.09 -10.05
CA LEU A 99 13.77 11.38 -10.79
C LEU A 99 13.86 12.74 -11.48
N LYS A 100 14.45 13.75 -10.83
CA LYS A 100 14.59 15.10 -11.40
C LYS A 100 15.47 15.14 -12.65
N GLU A 101 16.38 14.18 -12.79
CA GLU A 101 17.23 14.03 -13.96
C GLU A 101 16.52 13.34 -15.15
N SER A 102 15.33 12.76 -14.93
CA SER A 102 14.54 12.14 -15.99
C SER A 102 13.99 13.20 -16.96
N LYS A 103 14.02 12.88 -18.26
CA LYS A 103 13.43 13.73 -19.31
C LYS A 103 11.90 13.79 -19.25
N THR A 104 11.27 12.82 -18.60
CA THR A 104 9.80 12.64 -18.58
C THR A 104 9.15 13.25 -17.34
N VAL A 105 9.95 13.59 -16.32
CA VAL A 105 9.48 14.20 -15.09
C VAL A 105 9.35 15.70 -15.29
N GLU A 106 8.13 16.20 -15.11
CA GLU A 106 7.87 17.63 -15.03
C GLU A 106 8.06 18.12 -13.59
N ILE A 107 8.85 19.18 -13.43
CA ILE A 107 9.14 19.81 -12.14
C ILE A 107 8.55 21.22 -12.15
N THR A 108 7.69 21.50 -11.18
CA THR A 108 7.09 22.83 -10.98
C THR A 108 7.26 23.29 -9.55
N LYS A 109 7.16 24.61 -9.32
CA LYS A 109 7.19 25.17 -7.97
C LYS A 109 5.86 24.89 -7.25
N GLY A 110 5.94 24.56 -5.96
CA GLY A 110 4.77 24.39 -5.11
C GLY A 110 3.91 25.66 -5.00
N THR A 111 2.59 25.48 -4.95
CA THR A 111 1.63 26.56 -4.71
C THR A 111 1.42 26.83 -3.21
N GLU A 112 1.65 25.82 -2.37
CA GLU A 112 1.61 25.93 -0.91
C GLU A 112 2.97 26.35 -0.35
N GLN A 113 2.99 27.15 0.72
CA GLN A 113 4.24 27.61 1.34
C GLN A 113 5.15 26.48 1.84
N ILE A 114 4.58 25.33 2.18
CA ILE A 114 5.32 24.18 2.71
C ILE A 114 5.90 23.28 1.61
N VAL A 115 5.58 23.55 0.34
CA VAL A 115 5.98 22.75 -0.82
C VAL A 115 7.01 23.52 -1.64
N ASP A 116 8.22 22.99 -1.71
CA ASP A 116 9.28 23.61 -2.51
C ASP A 116 9.10 23.26 -3.99
N GLU A 117 8.85 21.98 -4.27
CA GLU A 117 8.78 21.43 -5.62
C GLU A 117 7.66 20.41 -5.75
N VAL A 118 7.11 20.30 -6.96
CA VAL A 118 6.11 19.31 -7.35
C VAL A 118 6.65 18.58 -8.57
N LEU A 119 6.75 17.26 -8.44
CA LEU A 119 7.15 16.34 -9.50
C LEU A 119 5.91 15.58 -9.99
N THR A 120 5.75 15.50 -11.30
CA THR A 120 4.73 14.69 -11.97
C THR A 120 5.32 14.03 -13.20
N ASP A 121 4.97 12.77 -13.44
CA ASP A 121 5.40 12.05 -14.64
C ASP A 121 4.27 11.14 -15.13
N PRO A 122 3.79 11.29 -16.38
CA PRO A 122 2.77 10.40 -16.94
C PRO A 122 3.24 8.94 -17.04
N ASN A 123 4.55 8.72 -17.17
CA ASN A 123 5.19 7.42 -17.36
C ASN A 123 5.42 6.65 -16.05
N TRP A 124 5.17 7.25 -14.89
CA TRP A 124 5.19 6.50 -13.63
C TRP A 124 4.25 5.31 -13.68
N GLN A 125 4.76 4.17 -13.23
CA GLN A 125 4.03 2.91 -13.22
C GLN A 125 3.39 2.65 -11.86
N ALA A 126 2.34 1.84 -11.86
CA ALA A 126 1.77 1.33 -10.63
C ALA A 126 2.72 0.33 -9.96
N PHE A 127 2.84 0.44 -8.64
CA PHE A 127 3.57 -0.55 -7.84
C PHE A 127 2.67 -1.77 -7.59
N PRO A 128 3.13 -2.98 -7.94
CA PRO A 128 2.37 -4.21 -7.77
C PRO A 128 1.93 -4.44 -6.33
N THR A 129 0.69 -4.87 -6.18
CA THR A 129 0.09 -5.25 -4.91
C THR A 129 -0.10 -6.75 -4.81
N LYS A 130 -0.18 -7.26 -3.57
CA LYS A 130 -0.48 -8.68 -3.31
C LYS A 130 -1.98 -8.95 -3.43
N GLN A 131 -2.80 -7.91 -3.33
CA GLN A 131 -4.24 -8.01 -3.52
C GLN A 131 -4.54 -8.36 -4.99
N GLN A 132 -5.11 -9.56 -5.20
CA GLN A 132 -5.69 -9.92 -6.48
C GLN A 132 -7.08 -9.29 -6.56
N ASP A 133 -7.18 -8.14 -7.24
CA ASP A 133 -8.49 -7.57 -7.61
C ASP A 133 -9.14 -8.50 -8.65
N ASP A 134 -10.25 -9.13 -8.28
CA ASP A 134 -11.02 -10.04 -9.14
C ASP A 134 -11.87 -9.27 -10.17
N GLY A 135 -11.77 -7.94 -10.19
CA GLY A 135 -12.51 -7.05 -11.09
C GLY A 135 -13.82 -6.56 -10.50
N THR A 136 -14.15 -6.90 -9.25
CA THR A 136 -15.33 -6.35 -8.54
C THR A 136 -15.04 -5.00 -7.87
N GLY A 137 -13.77 -4.57 -7.85
CA GLY A 137 -13.33 -3.26 -7.39
C GLY A 137 -12.47 -3.35 -6.14
N HIS A 138 -11.58 -2.37 -6.00
CA HIS A 138 -10.73 -2.23 -4.82
C HIS A 138 -11.48 -1.49 -3.70
N THR A 139 -11.40 -2.01 -2.48
CA THR A 139 -11.87 -1.31 -1.28
C THR A 139 -10.68 -0.71 -0.56
N SER A 140 -10.56 0.62 -0.62
CA SER A 140 -9.47 1.34 0.02
C SER A 140 -9.61 1.31 1.55
N SER A 141 -8.56 0.86 2.22
CA SER A 141 -8.41 0.81 3.66
C SER A 141 -7.29 1.74 4.14
N TYR A 142 -7.54 2.34 5.31
CA TYR A 142 -6.60 3.20 6.04
C TYR A 142 -6.23 2.62 7.41
N ASP A 143 -6.60 1.36 7.66
CA ASP A 143 -6.11 0.61 8.82
C ASP A 143 -4.66 0.20 8.57
N GLU A 144 -3.74 0.61 9.44
CA GLU A 144 -2.30 0.34 9.36
C GLU A 144 -1.97 -1.17 9.32
N LYS A 145 -2.88 -2.01 9.81
CA LYS A 145 -2.72 -3.47 9.79
C LYS A 145 -3.14 -4.08 8.46
N SER A 146 -3.91 -3.36 7.65
CA SER A 146 -4.40 -3.84 6.36
C SER A 146 -3.29 -4.00 5.34
N ALA A 147 -3.47 -4.93 4.40
CA ALA A 147 -2.56 -5.09 3.27
C ALA A 147 -2.51 -3.81 2.42
N ASP A 148 -3.68 -3.25 2.13
CA ASP A 148 -3.84 -2.07 1.29
C ASP A 148 -3.11 -0.82 1.83
N TRP A 149 -3.13 -0.60 3.15
CA TRP A 149 -2.36 0.50 3.76
C TRP A 149 -0.85 0.29 3.61
N LYS A 150 -0.38 -0.95 3.81
CA LYS A 150 1.05 -1.29 3.64
C LYS A 150 1.49 -1.17 2.19
N GLU A 151 0.59 -1.47 1.26
CA GLU A 151 0.83 -1.33 -0.17
C GLU A 151 0.92 0.14 -0.60
N LYS A 152 0.05 1.03 -0.07
CA LYS A 152 0.21 2.49 -0.23
C LYS A 152 1.56 2.95 0.29
N LEU A 153 1.92 2.52 1.51
CA LEU A 153 3.19 2.89 2.13
C LEU A 153 4.38 2.45 1.25
N SER A 154 4.36 1.20 0.79
CA SER A 154 5.39 0.64 -0.11
C SER A 154 5.51 1.45 -1.40
N ALA A 155 4.39 1.83 -2.03
CA ALA A 155 4.42 2.66 -3.23
C ALA A 155 5.07 4.04 -2.97
N MET A 156 4.79 4.65 -1.82
CA MET A 156 5.41 5.92 -1.42
C MET A 156 6.89 5.78 -1.07
N ALA A 157 7.28 4.71 -0.39
CA ALA A 157 8.66 4.41 -0.06
C ALA A 157 9.50 4.19 -1.33
N GLN A 158 8.97 3.41 -2.29
CA GLN A 158 9.66 3.12 -3.56
C GLN A 158 9.81 4.37 -4.46
N ILE A 159 8.76 5.18 -4.63
CA ILE A 159 8.88 6.39 -5.47
C ILE A 159 9.79 7.46 -4.84
N THR A 160 9.91 7.49 -3.51
CA THR A 160 10.81 8.42 -2.80
C THR A 160 12.20 7.85 -2.52
N ALA A 161 12.41 6.56 -2.81
CA ALA A 161 13.56 5.76 -2.42
C ALA A 161 13.96 5.94 -0.95
N LEU A 162 12.96 5.97 -0.07
CA LEU A 162 13.16 5.90 1.38
C LEU A 162 13.12 4.44 1.81
N ASP A 163 14.09 4.04 2.64
CA ASP A 163 14.10 2.71 3.24
C ASP A 163 12.95 2.59 4.26
N ASP A 164 12.23 1.48 4.24
CA ASP A 164 11.13 1.20 5.18
C ASP A 164 11.58 1.32 6.65
N ASN A 165 12.84 0.99 6.94
CA ASN A 165 13.42 1.11 8.28
C ASN A 165 13.84 2.53 8.63
N ASP A 166 13.96 3.45 7.67
CA ASP A 166 14.36 4.84 7.88
C ASP A 166 13.22 5.83 7.59
N LEU A 167 11.99 5.34 7.54
CA LEU A 167 10.81 6.13 7.17
C LEU A 167 9.95 6.44 8.41
N ILE A 168 9.53 7.69 8.53
CA ILE A 168 8.48 8.16 9.45
C ILE A 168 7.22 8.42 8.62
N ILE A 169 6.12 7.82 9.05
CA ILE A 169 4.79 8.01 8.47
C ILE A 169 4.09 9.07 9.30
N TRP A 170 3.72 10.18 8.67
CA TRP A 170 3.00 11.25 9.37
C TRP A 170 1.49 11.06 9.25
N PHE A 171 1.01 10.71 8.07
CA PHE A 171 -0.37 10.30 7.84
C PHE A 171 -0.51 9.64 6.47
N ILE A 172 -1.59 8.87 6.30
CA ILE A 172 -2.09 8.39 5.02
C ILE A 172 -3.61 8.53 5.05
N LYS A 173 -4.20 9.19 4.05
CA LYS A 173 -5.65 9.43 3.98
C LYS A 173 -6.17 9.36 2.55
N ASN A 174 -7.49 9.37 2.43
CA ASN A 174 -8.18 9.48 1.16
C ASN A 174 -7.92 10.84 0.49
N ASN A 175 -7.69 10.84 -0.82
CA ASN A 175 -7.38 12.05 -1.59
C ASN A 175 -8.55 12.49 -2.50
N GLY A 176 -9.78 12.44 -1.99
CA GLY A 176 -10.98 12.95 -2.65
C GLY A 176 -11.76 11.93 -3.50
N GLY A 177 -11.38 10.65 -3.52
CA GLY A 177 -12.07 9.61 -4.30
C GLY A 177 -11.79 8.19 -3.77
N PRO A 178 -12.59 7.18 -4.16
CA PRO A 178 -12.42 5.80 -3.69
C PRO A 178 -11.06 5.21 -4.08
N ASP A 179 -10.56 5.60 -5.25
CA ASP A 179 -9.33 5.09 -5.86
C ASP A 179 -8.13 6.04 -5.65
N THR A 180 -8.21 7.02 -4.74
CA THR A 180 -7.14 7.98 -4.52
C THR A 180 -6.69 8.02 -3.07
N ALA A 181 -5.38 8.15 -2.87
CA ALA A 181 -4.77 8.27 -1.56
C ALA A 181 -3.69 9.35 -1.57
N ILE A 182 -3.40 9.90 -0.39
CA ILE A 182 -2.32 10.84 -0.18
C ILE A 182 -1.68 10.55 1.17
N GLY A 183 -0.36 10.57 1.22
CA GLY A 183 0.38 10.38 2.46
C GLY A 183 1.57 11.31 2.54
N THR A 184 1.95 11.66 3.77
CA THR A 184 3.20 12.38 4.04
C THR A 184 4.14 11.47 4.81
N ILE A 185 5.36 11.39 4.30
CA ILE A 185 6.44 10.58 4.84
C ILE A 185 7.71 11.42 4.92
N SER A 186 8.61 11.04 5.82
CA SER A 186 9.95 11.63 5.90
C SER A 186 10.99 10.58 6.23
N SER A 187 12.25 10.88 5.99
CA SER A 187 13.35 10.15 6.63
C SER A 187 13.31 10.35 8.16
N LYS A 188 13.96 9.47 8.94
CA LYS A 188 13.97 9.61 10.42
C LYS A 188 14.71 10.85 10.90
N ASP A 189 15.76 11.25 10.19
CA ASP A 189 16.49 12.49 10.43
C ASP A 189 15.69 13.75 10.00
N LYS A 190 14.53 13.55 9.34
CA LYS A 190 13.62 14.60 8.82
C LYS A 190 14.27 15.54 7.81
N THR A 191 15.38 15.16 7.20
CA THR A 191 16.03 15.95 6.14
C THR A 191 15.25 15.83 4.83
N LYS A 192 14.73 14.64 4.54
CA LYS A 192 13.86 14.34 3.38
C LYS A 192 12.41 14.28 3.82
N LYS A 193 11.54 15.07 3.19
CA LYS A 193 10.11 15.17 3.53
C LYS A 193 9.31 15.19 2.24
N TYR A 194 8.34 14.31 2.12
CA TYR A 194 7.58 14.13 0.90
C TYR A 194 6.10 13.97 1.19
N ARG A 195 5.27 14.58 0.34
CA ARG A 195 3.84 14.27 0.25
C ARG A 195 3.58 13.61 -1.10
N VAL A 196 3.04 12.40 -1.08
CA VAL A 196 2.85 11.58 -2.28
C VAL A 196 1.37 11.35 -2.49
N SER A 197 0.88 11.70 -3.67
CA SER A 197 -0.48 11.37 -4.13
C SER A 197 -0.43 10.10 -4.96
N LEU A 198 -1.32 9.17 -4.66
CA LEU A 198 -1.47 7.88 -5.31
C LEU A 198 -2.86 7.76 -5.95
N LYS A 199 -2.93 6.98 -7.02
CA LYS A 199 -4.17 6.53 -7.66
C LYS A 199 -4.11 5.02 -7.86
N TRP A 200 -5.19 4.32 -7.54
CA TRP A 200 -5.32 2.89 -7.79
C TRP A 200 -5.47 2.64 -9.30
N GLU A 201 -4.68 1.70 -9.82
CA GLU A 201 -4.86 1.12 -11.15
C GLU A 201 -5.28 -0.34 -11.00
N ASN A 202 -6.47 -0.66 -11.52
CA ASN A 202 -7.04 -2.01 -11.44
C ASN A 202 -6.04 -3.07 -11.95
N LYS A 203 -5.88 -4.15 -11.17
CA LYS A 203 -4.95 -5.27 -11.40
C LYS A 203 -3.46 -4.90 -11.48
N LYS A 204 -3.09 -3.65 -11.23
CA LYS A 204 -1.69 -3.20 -11.25
C LYS A 204 -1.21 -2.66 -9.91
N GLY A 205 -2.09 -2.03 -9.13
CA GLY A 205 -1.78 -1.54 -7.79
C GLY A 205 -1.77 -0.03 -7.67
N TRP A 206 -0.97 0.50 -6.75
CA TRP A 206 -0.92 1.94 -6.45
C TRP A 206 0.08 2.67 -7.35
N LYS A 207 -0.42 3.57 -8.20
CA LYS A 207 0.38 4.46 -9.05
C LYS A 207 0.61 5.81 -8.39
N PRO A 208 1.86 6.28 -8.27
CA PRO A 208 2.12 7.68 -7.95
C PRO A 208 1.64 8.59 -9.07
N VAL A 209 0.96 9.67 -8.70
CA VAL A 209 0.50 10.69 -9.65
C VAL A 209 1.13 12.06 -9.38
N LYS A 210 1.62 12.29 -8.17
CA LYS A 210 2.28 13.53 -7.76
C LYS A 210 3.18 13.28 -6.57
N VAL A 211 4.40 13.82 -6.60
CA VAL A 211 5.32 13.86 -5.45
C VAL A 211 5.65 15.32 -5.14
N GLU A 212 5.42 15.73 -3.91
CA GLU A 212 5.69 17.08 -3.42
C GLU A 212 6.86 17.02 -2.45
N VAL A 213 7.92 17.79 -2.72
CA VAL A 213 9.06 17.96 -1.81
C VAL A 213 8.72 19.05 -0.82
N LEU A 214 8.79 18.73 0.47
CA LEU A 214 8.34 19.64 1.54
C LEU A 214 9.52 20.26 2.29
N ASN A 215 9.43 21.55 2.60
CA ASN A 215 10.39 22.19 3.51
C ASN A 215 10.12 21.82 4.98
N GLN A 216 8.86 21.54 5.33
CA GLN A 216 8.44 21.20 6.69
C GLN A 216 7.28 20.20 6.71
N ILE A 217 7.09 19.55 7.87
CA ILE A 217 5.98 18.60 8.10
C ILE A 217 4.72 19.30 8.63
N ASN A 218 4.88 20.38 9.40
CA ASN A 218 3.76 21.06 10.01
C ASN A 218 2.86 21.67 8.92
N GLY A 219 1.58 21.32 8.92
CA GLY A 219 0.62 21.73 7.90
C GLY A 219 0.59 20.83 6.65
N ALA A 220 1.37 19.75 6.62
CA ALA A 220 1.37 18.82 5.49
C ALA A 220 0.19 17.82 5.48
N TYR A 221 -0.65 17.81 6.52
CA TYR A 221 -1.69 16.79 6.80
C TYR A 221 -3.13 17.30 6.78
#